data_AF-A0A7S0PFH7-F1
#
_entry.id   AF-A0A7S0PFH7-F1
#
_cell.length_a   1.000
_cell.length_b   1.000
_cell.length_c   1.000
_cell.angle_alpha   90.00
_cell.angle_beta   90.00
_cell.angle_gamma   90.00
#
_symmetry.space_group_name_H-M   'P 1'
#
loop_
_entity.id
_entity.type
_entity.pdbx_description
1 polymer ?
#
loop_
_entity_poly.entity_id
_entity_poly.type
_entity_poly.pdbx_seq_one_letter_code
_entity_poly.pdbx_strand_id
1 'polypeptide(L)'
;VPLRKGKWPPEEAAYVELVKRTFEEGLLPLPEGVTLRAMLAVQLHCAPMRITKKFAGDTSLGKRMYRRNPDSLQPQEWKERSDERLRLIEDLRARLTDKLQRGSAPFVLDDVVENGIGSPAY
;
A
#
# COMPACT_ATOMS: atom_id res chain seq x y z
N VAL A 1 3.58 2.99 18.36
CA VAL A 1 2.46 3.94 18.16
C VAL A 1 1.16 3.15 18.33
N PRO A 2 0.05 3.68 18.88
CA PRO A 2 -1.23 2.97 18.90
C PRO A 2 -1.85 2.83 17.49
N LEU A 3 -2.51 1.71 17.20
CA LEU A 3 -3.16 1.50 15.89
C LEU A 3 -4.23 2.56 15.63
N ARG A 4 -4.27 3.06 14.39
CA ARG A 4 -5.19 4.12 13.99
C ARG A 4 -6.64 3.63 14.00
N LYS A 5 -7.51 4.42 14.64
CA LYS A 5 -8.97 4.22 14.73
C LYS A 5 -9.69 5.49 14.28
N GLY A 6 -10.98 5.39 13.98
CA GLY A 6 -11.83 6.54 13.65
C GLY A 6 -12.03 6.82 12.15
N LYS A 7 -12.53 8.03 11.84
CA LYS A 7 -13.01 8.44 10.52
C LYS A 7 -11.88 8.38 9.48
N TRP A 8 -12.26 8.01 8.26
CA TRP A 8 -11.39 8.07 7.08
C TRP A 8 -11.41 9.50 6.52
N PRO A 9 -10.32 10.27 6.64
CA PRO A 9 -10.21 11.57 6.00
C PRO A 9 -10.05 11.37 4.48
N PRO A 10 -10.41 12.38 3.67
CA PRO A 10 -10.33 12.30 2.23
C PRO A 10 -8.90 11.98 1.72
N GLU A 11 -7.88 12.43 2.43
CA GLU A 11 -6.47 12.15 2.12
C GLU A 11 -6.14 10.66 2.26
N GLU A 12 -6.71 9.99 3.26
CA GLU A 12 -6.52 8.55 3.42
C GLU A 12 -7.21 7.77 2.28
N ALA A 13 -8.37 8.24 1.83
CA ALA A 13 -9.04 7.63 0.68
C ALA A 13 -8.23 7.82 -0.62
N ALA A 14 -7.71 9.03 -0.86
CA ALA A 14 -6.86 9.33 -2.01
C ALA A 14 -5.56 8.50 -2.00
N TYR A 15 -4.92 8.38 -0.83
CA TYR A 15 -3.75 7.53 -0.64
C TYR A 15 -4.05 6.07 -1.01
N VAL A 16 -5.11 5.48 -0.46
CA VAL A 16 -5.45 4.08 -0.75
C VAL A 16 -5.80 3.87 -2.22
N GLU A 17 -6.54 4.79 -2.83
CA GLU A 17 -6.90 4.71 -4.25
C GLU A 17 -5.65 4.71 -5.15
N LEU A 18 -4.68 5.58 -4.87
CA LEU A 18 -3.42 5.62 -5.61
C LEU A 18 -2.62 4.33 -5.42
N VAL A 19 -2.43 3.91 -4.17
CA VAL A 19 -1.70 2.67 -3.84
C VAL A 19 -2.34 1.45 -4.50
N LYS A 20 -3.68 1.36 -4.48
CA LYS A 20 -4.43 0.28 -5.14
C LYS A 20 -4.13 0.24 -6.64
N ARG A 21 -4.20 1.38 -7.34
CA ARG A 21 -3.92 1.45 -8.78
C ARG A 21 -2.48 1.07 -9.09
N THR A 22 -1.51 1.62 -8.36
CA THR A 22 -0.09 1.30 -8.54
C THR A 22 0.21 -0.18 -8.27
N PHE A 23 -0.47 -0.78 -7.29
CA PHE A 23 -0.39 -2.21 -7.01
C PHE A 23 -0.93 -3.06 -8.17
N GLU A 24 -2.08 -2.68 -8.74
CA GLU A 24 -2.71 -3.38 -9.87
C GLU A 24 -1.90 -3.22 -11.17
N GLU A 25 -1.22 -2.09 -11.34
CA GLU A 25 -0.30 -1.83 -12.47
C GLU A 25 1.03 -2.57 -12.33
N GLY A 26 1.30 -3.22 -11.19
CA GLY A 26 2.58 -3.91 -10.96
C GLY A 26 3.77 -2.95 -10.87
N LEU A 27 3.54 -1.71 -10.42
CA LEU A 27 4.55 -0.64 -10.34
C LEU A 27 5.11 -0.44 -8.93
N LEU A 28 4.75 -1.30 -7.96
CA LEU A 28 5.31 -1.23 -6.61
C LEU A 28 6.54 -2.14 -6.52
N PRO A 29 7.63 -1.71 -5.87
CA PRO A 29 8.81 -2.56 -5.68
C PRO A 29 8.61 -3.64 -4.61
N LEU A 30 7.45 -4.32 -4.58
CA LEU A 30 7.09 -5.31 -3.56
C LEU A 30 7.44 -6.74 -3.99
N PRO A 31 7.70 -7.65 -3.03
CA PRO A 31 7.79 -9.08 -3.33
C PRO A 31 6.42 -9.61 -3.80
N GLU A 32 6.45 -10.67 -4.62
CA GLU A 32 5.23 -11.35 -5.03
C GLU A 32 4.52 -12.00 -3.84
N GLY A 33 3.19 -12.11 -3.93
CA GLY A 33 2.37 -12.72 -2.86
C GLY A 33 1.96 -11.76 -1.74
N VAL A 34 2.51 -10.55 -1.67
CA VAL A 34 2.00 -9.49 -0.76
C VAL A 34 0.55 -9.17 -1.12
N THR A 35 -0.35 -9.17 -0.15
CA THR A 35 -1.74 -8.75 -0.40
C THR A 35 -1.91 -7.24 -0.22
N LEU A 36 -2.74 -6.62 -1.06
CA LEU A 36 -3.04 -5.19 -0.98
C LEU A 36 -3.56 -4.79 0.41
N ARG A 37 -4.41 -5.62 1.02
CA ARG A 37 -4.90 -5.43 2.39
C ARG A 37 -3.78 -5.36 3.42
N ALA A 38 -2.82 -6.27 3.35
CA ALA A 38 -1.77 -6.37 4.36
C ALA A 38 -0.76 -5.21 4.22
N MET A 39 -0.40 -4.85 2.98
CA MET A 39 0.37 -3.65 2.72
C MET A 39 -0.31 -2.39 3.28
N LEU A 40 -1.59 -2.17 2.99
CA LEU A 40 -2.32 -0.99 3.46
C LEU A 40 -2.45 -0.95 4.99
N ALA A 41 -2.58 -2.10 5.65
CA ALA A 41 -2.64 -2.19 7.11
C ALA A 41 -1.35 -1.69 7.76
N VAL A 42 -0.19 -2.08 7.22
CA VAL A 42 1.13 -1.61 7.66
C VAL A 42 1.28 -0.11 7.40
N GLN A 43 1.03 0.33 6.16
CA GLN A 43 1.26 1.72 5.74
C GLN A 43 0.37 2.73 6.48
N LEU A 44 -0.89 2.37 6.74
CA LEU A 44 -1.83 3.19 7.51
C LEU A 44 -1.75 2.93 9.02
N HIS A 45 -0.83 2.07 9.46
CA HIS A 45 -0.65 1.66 10.84
C HIS A 45 -2.01 1.32 11.51
N CYS A 46 -2.77 0.44 10.89
CA CYS A 46 -4.13 0.09 11.30
C CYS A 46 -4.41 -1.41 11.18
N ALA A 47 -5.44 -1.90 11.88
CA ALA A 47 -5.80 -3.31 11.80
C ALA A 47 -6.30 -3.68 10.39
N PRO A 48 -5.93 -4.85 9.82
CA PRO A 48 -6.40 -5.30 8.50
C PRO A 48 -7.93 -5.29 8.34
N MET A 49 -8.68 -5.52 9.43
CA MET A 49 -10.13 -5.44 9.43
C MET A 49 -10.68 -4.04 9.13
N ARG A 50 -9.93 -2.97 9.44
CA ARG A 50 -10.33 -1.60 9.11
C ARG A 50 -10.31 -1.38 7.60
N ILE A 51 -9.34 -1.99 6.91
CA ILE A 51 -9.26 -2.00 5.45
C ILE A 51 -10.43 -2.80 4.87
N THR A 52 -10.65 -4.04 5.31
CA THR A 52 -11.75 -4.86 4.77
C THR A 52 -13.12 -4.24 5.03
N LYS A 53 -13.34 -3.61 6.19
CA LYS A 53 -14.61 -2.96 6.51
C LYS A 53 -14.84 -1.71 5.64
N LYS A 54 -13.80 -0.91 5.38
CA LYS A 54 -13.91 0.28 4.52
C LYS A 54 -14.21 -0.11 3.08
N PHE A 55 -13.60 -1.19 2.60
CA PHE A 55 -13.70 -1.65 1.23
C PHE A 55 -14.52 -2.93 1.10
N ALA A 56 -15.52 -3.13 1.96
CA ALA A 56 -16.30 -4.37 2.01
C ALA A 56 -17.04 -4.68 0.68
N GLY A 57 -17.37 -3.65 -0.11
CA GLY A 57 -17.94 -3.79 -1.45
C GLY A 57 -16.92 -4.22 -2.52
N ASP A 58 -15.62 -4.09 -2.26
CA ASP A 58 -14.55 -4.60 -3.10
C ASP A 58 -14.06 -5.93 -2.50
N THR A 59 -14.85 -6.97 -2.74
CA THR A 59 -14.72 -8.33 -2.18
C THR A 59 -13.37 -9.00 -2.47
N SER A 60 -12.55 -8.39 -3.32
CA SER A 60 -11.28 -8.92 -3.80
C SER A 60 -10.05 -8.30 -3.13
N LEU A 61 -10.18 -7.18 -2.43
CA LEU A 61 -9.05 -6.43 -1.86
C LEU A 61 -8.20 -7.24 -0.88
N GLY A 62 -8.82 -8.18 -0.15
CA GLY A 62 -8.14 -9.09 0.76
C GLY A 62 -7.46 -10.30 0.12
N LYS A 63 -7.79 -10.61 -1.15
CA LYS A 63 -7.33 -11.79 -1.89
C LYS A 63 -6.38 -11.44 -3.05
N ARG A 64 -6.37 -10.17 -3.50
CA ARG A 64 -5.45 -9.70 -4.54
C ARG A 64 -4.02 -9.72 -4.01
N MET A 65 -3.21 -10.55 -4.64
CA MET A 65 -1.77 -10.66 -4.41
C MET A 65 -1.04 -9.80 -5.43
N TYR A 66 0.08 -9.22 -5.01
CA TYR A 66 0.94 -8.44 -5.86
C TYR A 66 1.55 -9.35 -6.92
N ARG A 67 1.49 -8.90 -8.17
CA ARG A 67 2.20 -9.53 -9.29
C ARG A 67 2.85 -8.44 -10.10
N ARG A 68 4.15 -8.57 -10.32
CA ARG A 68 4.83 -7.73 -11.29
C ARG A 68 4.46 -8.22 -12.68
N ASN A 69 4.26 -7.30 -13.62
CA ASN A 69 4.08 -7.65 -15.03
C ASN A 69 5.36 -7.30 -15.81
N PRO A 70 6.38 -8.18 -15.83
CA PRO A 70 7.68 -7.88 -16.43
C PRO A 70 7.61 -7.70 -17.96
N ASP A 71 6.60 -8.28 -18.61
CA ASP A 71 6.45 -8.21 -20.08
C ASP A 71 5.77 -6.92 -20.55
N SER A 72 5.19 -6.14 -19.63
CA SER A 72 4.43 -4.93 -19.99
C SER A 72 5.29 -3.69 -20.20
N LEU A 73 6.50 -3.63 -19.62
CA LEU A 73 7.35 -2.46 -19.65
C LEU A 73 8.83 -2.87 -19.63
N GLN A 74 9.66 -2.13 -20.38
CA GLN A 74 11.12 -2.24 -20.28
C GLN A 74 11.58 -1.91 -18.84
N PRO A 75 12.69 -2.50 -18.34
CA PRO A 75 13.14 -2.30 -16.96
C PRO A 75 13.34 -0.83 -16.56
N GLN A 76 13.83 -0.01 -17.50
CA GLN A 76 14.03 1.42 -17.28
C GLN A 76 12.69 2.16 -17.17
N GLU A 77 11.77 1.92 -18.09
CA GLU A 77 10.46 2.55 -18.09
C GLU A 77 9.64 2.15 -16.84
N TRP A 78 9.73 0.88 -16.44
CA TRP A 78 9.15 0.41 -15.18
C TRP A 78 9.71 1.18 -13.99
N LYS A 79 11.04 1.36 -13.94
CA LYS A 79 11.70 2.07 -12.84
C LYS A 79 11.27 3.54 -12.79
N GLU A 80 11.26 4.23 -13.91
CA GLU A 80 10.85 5.64 -13.98
C GLU A 80 9.39 5.83 -13.54
N ARG A 81 8.48 4.99 -14.04
CA ARG A 81 7.06 5.01 -13.64
C ARG A 81 6.89 4.63 -12.16
N SER A 82 7.64 3.64 -11.67
CA SER A 82 7.61 3.24 -10.26
C SER A 82 8.08 4.39 -9.37
N ASP A 83 9.21 5.02 -9.69
CA ASP A 83 9.77 6.16 -8.95
C ASP A 83 8.79 7.35 -8.92
N GLU A 84 8.15 7.67 -10.04
CA GLU A 84 7.11 8.70 -10.10
C GLU A 84 5.92 8.36 -9.19
N ARG A 85 5.39 7.14 -9.30
CA ARG A 85 4.26 6.68 -8.48
C ARG A 85 4.59 6.71 -7.00
N LEU A 86 5.80 6.27 -6.61
CA LEU A 86 6.26 6.27 -5.23
C LEU A 86 6.37 7.68 -4.67
N ARG A 87 6.85 8.65 -5.45
CA ARG A 87 6.87 10.07 -5.03
C ARG A 87 5.47 10.60 -4.72
N LEU A 88 4.48 10.26 -5.57
CA LEU A 88 3.09 10.66 -5.35
C LEU A 88 2.48 9.99 -4.11
N ILE A 89 2.77 8.70 -3.90
CA ILE A 89 2.33 7.95 -2.71
C ILE A 89 2.91 8.57 -1.44
N GLU A 90 4.20 8.91 -1.44
CA GLU A 90 4.88 9.51 -0.30
C GLU A 90 4.37 10.93 -0.01
N ASP A 91 4.11 11.76 -1.03
CA ASP A 91 3.51 13.09 -0.84
C ASP A 91 2.11 13.01 -0.21
N LEU A 92 1.24 12.13 -0.71
CA LEU A 92 -0.07 11.90 -0.09
C LEU A 92 0.05 11.40 1.36
N ARG A 93 1.06 10.56 1.62
CA ARG A 93 1.33 10.07 2.97
C ARG A 93 1.84 11.16 3.90
N ALA A 94 2.75 12.02 3.44
CA ALA A 94 3.25 13.15 4.21
C ALA A 94 2.11 14.09 4.62
N ARG A 95 1.20 14.41 3.69
CA ARG A 95 -0.01 15.20 3.96
C ARG A 95 -0.93 14.52 4.98
N LEU A 96 -1.04 13.19 4.91
CA LEU A 96 -1.83 12.41 5.86
C LEU A 96 -1.19 12.47 7.26
N THR A 97 0.13 12.30 7.36
CA THR A 97 0.87 12.32 8.64
C THR A 97 0.85 13.69 9.30
N ASP A 98 1.03 14.77 8.53
CA ASP A 98 0.96 16.16 9.00
C ASP A 98 -0.40 16.46 9.67
N LYS A 99 -1.50 16.03 9.03
CA LYS A 99 -2.85 16.19 9.57
C LYS A 99 -3.20 15.26 10.74
N LEU A 100 -2.42 14.21 10.98
CA LEU A 100 -2.72 13.18 11.99
C LEU A 100 -1.93 13.30 13.30
N GLN A 101 -1.04 14.29 13.48
CA GLN A 101 -0.35 14.62 14.74
C GLN A 101 0.14 13.42 15.61
N ARG A 102 0.68 12.34 15.00
CA ARG A 102 1.75 11.44 15.52
C ARG A 102 1.80 10.11 14.75
N GLY A 103 2.99 9.79 14.21
CA GLY A 103 3.55 8.44 14.22
C GLY A 103 3.25 7.51 13.06
N SER A 104 3.58 7.88 11.82
CA SER A 104 3.76 6.91 10.74
C SER A 104 5.14 7.15 10.10
N ALA A 105 6.02 6.15 10.17
CA ALA A 105 7.37 6.16 9.58
C ALA A 105 7.31 6.37 8.05
N PRO A 106 8.41 6.68 7.33
CA PRO A 106 8.41 6.76 5.85
C PRO A 106 7.99 5.44 5.17
N PHE A 107 7.72 5.43 3.86
CA PHE A 107 7.34 4.19 3.14
C PHE A 107 8.56 3.29 3.09
N VAL A 108 8.70 2.41 4.08
CA VAL A 108 9.81 1.45 4.13
C VAL A 108 9.29 0.13 3.60
N LEU A 109 9.91 -0.32 2.50
CA LEU A 109 9.61 -1.61 1.90
C LEU A 109 9.87 -2.77 2.88
N ASP A 110 10.88 -2.59 3.75
CA ASP A 110 11.29 -3.52 4.78
C ASP A 110 10.16 -3.83 5.78
N ASP A 111 9.26 -2.89 6.07
CA ASP A 111 8.11 -3.16 6.96
C ASP A 111 7.20 -4.26 6.42
N VAL A 112 7.08 -4.42 5.09
CA VAL A 112 6.26 -5.49 4.49
C VAL A 112 6.95 -6.85 4.65
N VAL A 113 8.29 -6.87 4.57
CA VAL A 113 9.11 -8.08 4.69
C VAL A 113 9.24 -8.52 6.16
N GLU A 114 9.49 -7.58 7.08
CA GLU A 114 9.70 -7.83 8.50
C GLU A 114 8.42 -8.24 9.23
N ASN A 115 7.25 -7.77 8.78
CA ASN A 115 5.94 -8.20 9.30
C ASN A 115 5.45 -9.55 8.73
N GLY A 116 6.29 -10.29 7.99
CA GLY A 116 5.96 -11.62 7.47
C GLY A 116 4.80 -11.62 6.45
N ILE A 117 4.55 -10.48 5.80
CA ILE A 117 3.48 -10.34 4.81
C ILE A 117 4.00 -10.84 3.48
N GLY A 118 3.98 -12.16 3.32
CA GLY A 118 4.57 -12.83 2.16
C GLY A 118 5.10 -14.18 2.55
N SER A 119 4.28 -15.00 3.21
CA SER A 119 4.58 -16.43 3.28
C SER A 119 4.32 -17.00 1.89
N PRO A 120 5.32 -17.60 1.22
CA PRO A 120 5.05 -18.35 0.01
C PRO A 120 4.10 -19.47 0.43
N ALA A 121 2.90 -19.48 -0.16
CA ALA A 121 2.11 -20.70 -0.18
C ALA A 121 2.89 -21.68 -1.05
N TYR A 122 3.77 -22.46 -0.42
CA TYR A 122 4.23 -23.74 -0.96
C TYR A 122 3.05 -24.69 -1.08
#